data_AF-A0A0B1T3I1-F1
#
_entry.id   AF-A0A0B1T3I1-F1
#
_cell.length_a   1.000
_cell.length_b   1.000
_cell.length_c   1.000
_cell.angle_alpha   90.00
_cell.angle_beta   90.00
_cell.angle_gamma   90.00
#
_symmetry.space_group_name_H-M   'P 1'
#
loop_
_entity.id
_entity.type
_entity.pdbx_description
1 polymer ?
#
loop_
_entity_poly.entity_id
_entity_poly.type
_entity_poly.pdbx_seq_one_letter_code
_entity_poly.pdbx_strand_id
1 'polypeptide(L)' 'MEGPSSSTTSSDRIRLNVGGKIFETTIFTLTKIEGTVLSTMVAERWRGQGELFIDRDPTHFSKVCL' A
#
# COMPACT_ATOMS: atom_id res chain seq x y z
N MET A 1 18.92 -23.96 -18.60
CA MET A 1 17.51 -23.86 -18.16
C MET A 1 17.51 -22.93 -16.98
N GLU A 2 17.27 -21.64 -17.21
CA GLU A 2 17.24 -20.65 -16.13
C GLU A 2 15.86 -20.70 -15.48
N GLY A 3 15.81 -21.09 -14.21
CA GLY A 3 14.59 -21.12 -13.42
C GLY A 3 14.05 -19.69 -13.21
N PRO A 4 12.73 -19.51 -13.05
CA PRO A 4 12.19 -18.19 -12.79
C PRO A 4 12.81 -17.66 -11.50
N SER A 5 13.46 -16.51 -11.62
CA SER A 5 14.06 -15.75 -10.53
C SER A 5 13.02 -15.55 -9.43
N SER A 6 13.18 -16.25 -8.31
CA SER A 6 12.39 -16.05 -7.10
C SER A 6 12.82 -14.72 -6.46
N SER A 7 12.29 -13.62 -6.97
CA SER A 7 12.56 -12.26 -6.51
C SER A 7 11.27 -11.57 -6.05
N THR A 8 10.45 -12.20 -5.19
CA THR A 8 9.21 -11.54 -4.75
C THR A 8 8.62 -12.12 -3.45
N THR A 9 9.33 -11.99 -2.33
CA THR A 9 8.71 -12.21 -1.00
C THR A 9 8.78 -10.97 -0.10
N SER A 10 9.29 -9.86 -0.61
CA SER A 10 9.35 -8.54 0.03
C SER A 10 8.54 -7.44 -0.67
N SER A 11 7.90 -7.74 -1.82
CA SER A 11 7.26 -6.74 -2.69
C SER A 11 5.84 -6.34 -2.32
N ASP A 12 5.26 -6.93 -1.28
CA ASP A 12 3.87 -6.64 -0.89
C ASP A 12 3.74 -5.58 0.20
N ARG A 13 4.84 -5.10 0.80
CA ARG A 13 4.79 -4.03 1.82
C ARG A 13 4.81 -2.66 1.15
N ILE A 14 3.96 -1.77 1.65
CA ILE A 14 3.79 -0.39 1.19
C ILE A 14 3.82 0.56 2.39
N ARG A 15 4.50 1.69 2.22
CA ARG A 15 4.48 2.80 3.17
C ARG A 15 3.49 3.85 2.71
N LEU A 16 2.61 4.25 3.62
CA LEU A 16 1.59 5.27 3.43
C LEU A 16 1.91 6.43 4.34
N ASN A 17 2.24 7.58 3.78
CA ASN A 17 2.44 8.80 4.54
C ASN A 17 1.14 9.62 4.54
N VAL A 18 0.40 9.56 5.65
CA VAL A 18 -0.91 10.21 5.79
C VAL A 18 -0.72 11.47 6.63
N GLY A 19 -0.80 12.64 6.03
CA GLY A 19 -0.65 13.93 6.73
C GLY A 19 0.64 14.06 7.54
N GLY A 20 1.71 13.38 7.13
CA GLY A 20 3.02 13.37 7.84
C GLY A 20 3.25 12.15 8.74
N LYS A 21 2.27 11.26 8.94
CA LYS A 21 2.43 10.02 9.70
C LYS A 21 2.59 8.83 8.75
N ILE A 22 3.67 8.07 8.94
CA ILE A 22 3.95 6.88 8.14
C ILE A 22 3.24 5.67 8.76
N PHE A 23 2.47 4.97 7.93
CA PHE A 23 1.90 3.66 8.21
C PHE A 23 2.55 2.65 7.25
N GLU A 24 2.86 1.47 7.75
CA GLU A 24 3.36 0.38 6.91
C GLU A 24 2.34 -0.76 6.93
N THR A 25 1.89 -1.17 5.75
CA THR A 25 0.89 -2.23 5.57
C THR A 25 1.22 -3.03 4.31
N THR A 26 0.34 -3.94 3.92
CA THR A 26 0.48 -4.71 2.68
C THR A 26 -0.49 -4.26 1.59
N ILE A 27 -0.10 -4.47 0.34
CA ILE A 27 -0.97 -4.29 -0.83
C ILE A 27 -2.25 -5.10 -0.66
N PHE A 28 -2.14 -6.36 -0.20
CA PHE A 28 -3.28 -7.22 0.12
C PHE A 28 -4.29 -6.55 1.07
N THR A 29 -3.83 -5.93 2.15
CA THR A 29 -4.72 -5.25 3.10
C THR A 29 -5.44 -4.06 2.45
N LEU A 30 -4.76 -3.32 1.58
CA LEU A 30 -5.34 -2.15 0.89
C LEU A 30 -6.29 -2.52 -0.25
N THR A 31 -6.08 -3.68 -0.88
CA THR A 31 -6.93 -4.18 -1.96
C THR A 31 -8.01 -5.17 -1.50
N LYS A 32 -8.01 -5.56 -0.21
CA LYS A 32 -8.98 -6.50 0.39
C LYS A 32 -10.43 -6.13 0.09
N ILE A 33 -10.74 -4.83 0.02
CA ILE A 33 -12.06 -4.33 -0.36
C ILE A 33 -11.94 -3.67 -1.73
N GLU A 34 -12.41 -4.39 -2.75
CA GLU A 34 -12.44 -3.90 -4.13
C GLU A 34 -13.39 -2.70 -4.28
N GLY A 35 -13.09 -1.82 -5.25
CA GLY A 35 -13.89 -0.62 -5.53
C GLY A 35 -13.72 0.53 -4.53
N THR A 36 -12.86 0.38 -3.52
CA THR A 36 -12.48 1.49 -2.65
C THR A 36 -11.42 2.37 -3.29
N VAL A 37 -11.39 3.65 -2.90
CA VAL A 37 -10.38 4.60 -3.36
C VAL A 37 -8.96 4.08 -3.09
N LEU A 38 -8.74 3.43 -1.93
CA LEU A 38 -7.45 2.82 -1.60
C LEU A 38 -7.07 1.68 -2.55
N SER A 39 -8.02 0.78 -2.85
CA SER A 39 -7.79 -0.32 -3.79
C SER A 39 -7.44 0.19 -5.20
N THR A 40 -8.19 1.17 -5.71
CA THR A 40 -7.90 1.80 -7.02
C THR A 40 -6.57 2.55 -7.02
N MET A 41 -6.29 3.35 -5.99
CA MET A 41 -5.03 4.09 -5.89
C MET A 41 -3.82 3.16 -5.85
N VAL A 42 -3.91 2.05 -5.12
CA VAL A 42 -2.82 1.08 -5.05
C VAL A 42 -2.68 0.32 -6.38
N ALA A 43 -3.78 -0.13 -6.98
CA ALA A 43 -3.75 -0.85 -8.25
C ALA A 43 -3.18 0.00 -9.42
N GLU A 44 -3.52 1.28 -9.48
CA GLU A 44 -3.11 2.16 -10.59
C GLU A 44 -1.80 2.91 -10.34
N ARG A 45 -1.57 3.36 -9.09
CA ARG A 45 -0.49 4.29 -8.75
C ARG A 45 0.72 3.61 -8.11
N TRP A 46 0.54 2.48 -7.43
CA TRP A 46 1.65 1.80 -6.77
C TRP A 46 2.44 0.94 -7.76
N ARG A 47 3.59 1.45 -8.20
CA ARG A 47 4.55 0.70 -9.04
C ARG A 47 5.79 0.26 -8.25
N GLY A 48 5.61 -0.09 -6.97
CA GLY A 48 6.73 -0.42 -6.06
C GLY A 48 7.55 0.81 -5.64
N GLN A 49 7.02 2.02 -5.80
CA GLN A 49 7.71 3.26 -5.47
C GLN A 49 7.53 3.59 -3.98
N GLY A 50 8.36 3.01 -3.12
CA GLY A 50 8.79 3.54 -1.81
C GLY A 50 7.71 3.97 -0.80
N GLU A 51 7.01 5.07 -1.06
CA GLU A 51 6.03 5.71 -0.17
C GLU A 51 4.92 6.40 -0.97
N LEU A 52 3.66 6.21 -0.55
CA LEU A 52 2.49 6.90 -1.08
C LEU A 52 2.02 7.97 -0.09
N PHE A 53 2.04 9.24 -0.51
CA PHE A 53 1.54 10.35 0.30
C PHE A 53 0.03 10.56 0.13
N ILE A 54 -0.66 10.76 1.26
CA ILE A 54 -2.09 11.01 1.36
C ILE A 54 -2.29 12.28 2.20
N ASP A 55 -2.83 13.32 1.58
CA ASP A 55 -3.15 14.60 2.24
C ASP A 55 -4.46 14.50 3.05
N ARG A 56 -4.43 13.70 4.12
CA ARG A 56 -5.56 13.49 5.04
C ARG A 56 -5.07 13.45 6.48
N ASP A 57 -6.00 13.69 7.42
CA ASP A 57 -5.72 13.57 8.84
C ASP A 57 -5.42 12.10 9.22
N PRO A 58 -4.23 11.80 9.78
CA PRO A 58 -3.84 10.43 10.12
C PRO A 58 -4.60 9.82 11.32
N THR A 59 -5.27 10.63 12.13
CA THR A 59 -5.95 10.16 13.36
C THR A 59 -7.08 9.18 13.05
N HIS A 60 -7.80 9.40 11.94
CA HIS A 60 -8.91 8.56 11.50
C HIS A 60 -8.44 7.34 10.69
N PHE A 61 -7.26 7.44 10.05
CA PHE A 61 -6.72 6.39 9.19
C PHE A 61 -6.44 5.08 9.95
N SER A 62 -6.02 5.20 11.21
CA SER A 62 -5.73 4.08 12.11
C SER A 62 -6.93 3.15 12.34
N LYS A 63 -8.18 3.65 12.20
CA LYS A 63 -9.42 2.89 12.44
C LYS A 63 -9.96 2.18 11.19
N VAL A 64 -9.44 2.51 10.02
CA VAL A 64 -9.96 2.03 8.72
C VAL A 64 -9.02 0.99 8.10
N CYS A 65 -7.73 1.01 8.44
CA CYS A 65 -6.70 0.15 7.84
C CYS A 65 -6.19 -1.00 8.73
N LEU A 66 -6.74 -1.19 9.94
CA LEU A 66 -6.45 -2.33 10.83
C LEU A 66 -7.74 -3.09 11.17
#